data_AF-A0A0G2EB73-F1
#
_entry.id   AF-A0A0G2EB73-F1
#
_cell.length_a   1.000
_cell.length_b   1.000
_cell.length_c   1.000
_cell.angle_alpha   90.00
_cell.angle_beta   90.00
_cell.angle_gamma   90.00
#
_symmetry.space_group_name_H-M   'P 1'
#
loop_
_entity.id
_entity.type
_entity.pdbx_description
1 polymer ?
#
loop_
_entity_poly.entity_id
_entity_poly.type
_entity_poly.pdbx_seq_one_letter_code
_entity_poly.pdbx_strand_id
1 'polypeptide(L)'
;MPELSPGRLLGFMDLLEEARDQQEDHHERREEALIERQKLQRKRQELREKRIKTRNVQAGLISELRKLCLNASPPDYAAIFELYDEVERAHDELGVNEEDYDQEERRYDVLELQWTKNEGDIIGNLIEDIEELRIVPARENEVEPDPQPATSPDFLSTEPVFPVPDSPPSAATPEIQQELVSYSLKDAHPGTAETASEGHPGDQTDPEDESSAVPADPSAKHKHQLWEAVRPHMDILKDTRADDGRRASEPIRRQPRFLQPPNSKGPMRRPKSVSDLAGMEPRWQNVRSHVSQWIMDSLKGSLLQKALAKAQLRVDDLDEKDWWDQLKLVWSTDTANEEPAASEEEDYYVNVESEGVSVDWS
;
A
#
# COMPACT_ATOMS: atom_id res chain seq x y z
N MET A 1 -7.19 57.91 5.95
CA MET A 1 -8.01 56.79 6.43
C MET A 1 -9.42 57.00 5.90
N PRO A 2 -9.87 56.25 4.89
CA PRO A 2 -11.25 56.33 4.41
C PRO A 2 -12.19 55.85 5.52
N GLU A 3 -13.17 56.66 5.91
CA GLU A 3 -14.20 56.27 6.88
C GLU A 3 -15.12 55.21 6.24
N LEU A 4 -15.17 54.02 6.82
CA LEU A 4 -16.11 52.96 6.41
C LEU A 4 -17.53 53.43 6.74
N SER A 5 -18.38 53.57 5.72
CA SER A 5 -19.79 53.91 5.91
C SER A 5 -20.48 52.86 6.79
N PRO A 6 -21.38 53.22 7.72
CA PRO A 6 -22.07 52.27 8.60
C PRO A 6 -22.73 51.07 7.88
N GLY A 7 -23.27 51.28 6.67
CA GLY A 7 -23.85 50.20 5.87
C GLY A 7 -22.83 49.15 5.39
N ARG A 8 -21.58 49.54 5.15
CA ARG A 8 -20.49 48.58 4.83
C ARG A 8 -20.10 47.75 6.03
N LEU A 9 -20.17 48.34 7.23
CA LEU A 9 -19.86 47.62 8.47
C LEU A 9 -20.92 46.57 8.79
N LEU A 10 -22.20 46.88 8.57
CA LEU A 10 -23.29 45.90 8.66
C LEU A 10 -23.11 44.75 7.68
N GLY A 11 -22.91 45.04 6.38
CA GLY A 11 -22.70 43.99 5.39
C GLY A 11 -21.47 43.11 5.66
N PHE A 12 -20.39 43.69 6.21
CA PHE A 12 -19.23 42.92 6.63
C PHE A 12 -19.52 41.99 7.82
N MET A 13 -20.37 42.40 8.76
CA MET A 13 -20.75 41.55 9.89
C MET A 13 -21.63 40.39 9.44
N ASP A 14 -22.58 40.63 8.54
CA ASP A 14 -23.42 39.57 7.94
C ASP A 14 -22.53 38.55 7.20
N LEU A 15 -21.49 39.02 6.50
CA LEU A 15 -20.52 38.18 5.81
C LEU A 15 -19.68 37.33 6.76
N LEU A 16 -19.25 37.89 7.89
CA LEU A 16 -18.52 37.12 8.92
C LEU A 16 -19.41 36.07 9.59
N GLU A 17 -20.70 36.38 9.77
CA GLU A 17 -21.67 35.42 10.30
C GLU A 17 -21.89 34.27 9.30
N GLU A 18 -22.08 34.58 8.01
CA GLU A 18 -22.19 33.55 6.98
C GLU A 18 -20.92 32.68 6.87
N ALA A 19 -19.73 33.30 6.89
CA ALA A 19 -18.46 32.58 6.87
C ALA A 19 -18.28 31.67 8.11
N ARG A 20 -18.74 32.11 9.29
CA ARG A 20 -18.74 31.30 10.51
C ARG A 20 -19.64 30.09 10.34
N ASP A 21 -20.87 30.29 9.88
CA ASP A 21 -21.84 29.23 9.71
C ASP A 21 -21.33 28.21 8.66
N GLN A 22 -20.74 28.67 7.55
CA GLN A 22 -20.08 27.80 6.57
C GLN A 22 -18.91 27.01 7.16
N GLN A 23 -18.12 27.61 8.07
CA GLN A 23 -17.01 26.95 8.74
C GLN A 23 -17.48 25.85 9.72
N GLU A 24 -18.58 26.08 10.44
CA GLU A 24 -19.22 25.08 11.31
C GLU A 24 -19.72 23.89 10.49
N ASP A 25 -20.47 24.17 9.42
CA ASP A 25 -20.94 23.20 8.43
C ASP A 25 -19.78 22.34 7.85
N HIS A 26 -18.65 22.99 7.56
CA HIS A 26 -17.46 22.32 7.06
C HIS A 26 -16.82 21.43 8.14
N HIS A 27 -16.79 21.90 9.39
CA HIS A 27 -16.27 21.13 10.51
C HIS A 27 -17.09 19.86 10.75
N GLU A 28 -18.42 19.96 10.77
CA GLU A 28 -19.31 18.80 10.94
C GLU A 28 -19.09 17.75 9.85
N ARG A 29 -19.01 18.15 8.58
CA ARG A 29 -18.74 17.23 7.45
C ARG A 29 -17.38 16.57 7.56
N ARG A 30 -16.37 17.30 8.02
CA ARG A 30 -15.03 16.76 8.26
C ARG A 30 -15.05 15.72 9.38
N GLU A 31 -15.76 15.98 10.47
CA GLU A 31 -15.92 15.02 11.55
C GLU A 31 -16.63 13.75 11.09
N GLU A 32 -17.70 13.88 10.30
CA GLU A 32 -18.41 12.75 9.70
C GLU A 32 -17.48 11.90 8.81
N ALA A 33 -16.69 12.54 7.95
CA ALA A 33 -15.69 11.85 7.12
C ALA A 33 -14.65 11.11 7.97
N LEU A 34 -14.17 11.71 9.08
CA LEU A 34 -13.23 11.06 9.98
C LEU A 34 -13.83 9.82 10.67
N ILE A 35 -15.11 9.90 11.08
CA ILE A 35 -15.83 8.77 11.67
C ILE A 35 -15.96 7.62 10.66
N GLU A 36 -16.36 7.90 9.43
CA GLU A 36 -16.47 6.89 8.37
C GLU A 36 -15.09 6.30 8.00
N ARG A 37 -14.03 7.10 8.01
CA ARG A 37 -12.66 6.60 7.82
C ARG A 37 -12.25 5.59 8.87
N GLN A 38 -12.52 5.87 10.15
CA GLN A 38 -12.23 4.93 11.25
C GLN A 38 -13.07 3.64 11.12
N LYS A 39 -14.32 3.76 10.68
CA LYS A 39 -15.20 2.61 10.41
C LYS A 39 -14.65 1.75 9.27
N LEU A 40 -14.19 2.35 8.17
CA LEU A 40 -13.55 1.63 7.07
C LEU A 40 -12.26 0.93 7.49
N GLN A 41 -11.45 1.54 8.36
CA GLN A 41 -10.26 0.89 8.90
C GLN A 41 -10.61 -0.39 9.67
N ARG A 42 -11.64 -0.34 10.52
CA ARG A 42 -12.15 -1.52 11.24
C ARG A 42 -12.63 -2.60 10.28
N LYS A 43 -13.45 -2.24 9.28
CA LYS A 43 -13.88 -3.19 8.25
C LYS A 43 -12.73 -3.81 7.46
N ARG A 44 -11.70 -3.02 7.14
CA ARG A 44 -10.50 -3.53 6.45
C ARG A 44 -9.76 -4.57 7.30
N GLN A 45 -9.70 -4.38 8.62
CA GLN A 45 -9.14 -5.37 9.53
C GLN A 45 -10.00 -6.64 9.56
N GLU A 46 -11.31 -6.53 9.73
CA GLU A 46 -12.24 -7.67 9.70
C GLU A 46 -12.12 -8.46 8.39
N LEU A 47 -11.98 -7.76 7.26
CA LEU A 47 -11.81 -8.38 5.95
C LEU A 47 -10.50 -9.17 5.85
N ARG A 48 -9.39 -8.65 6.42
CA ARG A 48 -8.11 -9.36 6.49
C ARG A 48 -8.24 -10.63 7.31
N GLU A 49 -8.90 -10.57 8.47
CA GLU A 49 -9.15 -11.72 9.33
C GLU A 49 -9.96 -12.80 8.59
N LYS A 50 -11.02 -12.41 7.87
CA LYS A 50 -11.82 -13.33 7.05
C LYS A 50 -11.05 -13.94 5.89
N ARG A 51 -10.18 -13.18 5.22
CA ARG A 51 -9.30 -13.70 4.17
C ARG A 51 -8.32 -14.74 4.70
N ILE A 52 -7.72 -14.48 5.86
CA ILE A 52 -6.83 -15.44 6.53
C ILE A 52 -7.61 -16.70 6.90
N LYS A 53 -8.78 -16.57 7.52
CA LYS A 53 -9.66 -17.70 7.85
C LYS A 53 -9.97 -18.55 6.61
N THR A 54 -10.41 -17.93 5.51
CA THR A 54 -10.73 -18.60 4.25
C THR A 54 -9.51 -19.36 3.70
N ARG A 55 -8.33 -18.72 3.71
CA ARG A 55 -7.08 -19.34 3.26
C ARG A 55 -6.69 -20.54 4.14
N ASN A 56 -6.91 -20.47 5.44
CA ASN A 56 -6.63 -21.58 6.36
C ASN A 56 -7.53 -22.80 6.08
N VAL A 57 -8.83 -22.57 5.83
CA VAL A 57 -9.77 -23.66 5.45
C VAL A 57 -9.35 -24.29 4.12
N GLN A 58 -9.00 -23.48 3.12
CA GLN A 58 -8.46 -23.98 1.85
C GLN A 58 -7.18 -24.80 2.02
N ALA A 59 -6.25 -24.33 2.86
CA ALA A 59 -5.02 -25.05 3.17
C ALA A 59 -5.30 -26.40 3.85
N GLY A 60 -6.34 -26.46 4.71
CA GLY A 60 -6.83 -27.71 5.29
C GLY A 60 -7.27 -28.72 4.24
N LEU A 61 -8.14 -28.29 3.31
CA LEU A 61 -8.58 -29.13 2.18
C LEU A 61 -7.41 -29.64 1.34
N ILE A 62 -6.49 -28.75 0.95
CA ILE A 62 -5.31 -29.12 0.14
C ILE A 62 -4.42 -30.12 0.89
N SER A 63 -4.27 -29.95 2.20
CA SER A 63 -3.47 -30.84 3.05
C SER A 63 -4.07 -32.24 3.12
N GLU A 64 -5.39 -32.37 3.26
CA GLU A 64 -6.07 -33.67 3.21
C GLU A 64 -5.95 -34.32 1.83
N LEU A 65 -6.14 -33.56 0.75
CA LEU A 65 -5.91 -34.06 -0.61
C LEU A 65 -4.48 -34.57 -0.82
N ARG A 66 -3.48 -33.87 -0.26
CA ARG A 66 -2.08 -34.30 -0.32
C ARG A 66 -1.87 -35.60 0.46
N LYS A 67 -2.42 -35.72 1.67
CA LYS A 67 -2.33 -36.96 2.48
C LYS A 67 -2.92 -38.16 1.73
N LEU A 68 -4.03 -37.96 1.03
CA LEU A 68 -4.66 -39.01 0.22
C LEU A 68 -3.76 -39.48 -0.92
N CYS A 69 -3.12 -38.54 -1.63
CA CYS A 69 -2.19 -38.85 -2.70
C CYS A 69 -0.93 -39.57 -2.20
N LEU A 70 -0.43 -39.22 -1.01
CA LEU A 70 0.83 -39.77 -0.47
C LEU A 70 0.67 -41.09 0.27
N ASN A 71 -0.39 -41.27 1.05
CA ASN A 71 -0.51 -42.40 1.98
C ASN A 71 -1.12 -43.67 1.37
N ALA A 72 -1.57 -43.63 0.10
CA ALA A 72 -2.27 -44.74 -0.56
C ALA A 72 -3.43 -45.35 0.25
N SER A 73 -3.94 -44.61 1.24
CA SER A 73 -5.11 -45.00 2.03
C SER A 73 -6.35 -44.82 1.17
N PRO A 74 -7.36 -45.70 1.28
CA PRO A 74 -8.66 -45.43 0.67
C PRO A 74 -9.15 -44.07 1.17
N PRO A 75 -9.53 -43.15 0.27
CA PRO A 75 -9.97 -41.82 0.65
C PRO A 75 -11.28 -41.89 1.42
N ASP A 76 -11.34 -41.16 2.53
CA ASP A 76 -12.60 -40.85 3.17
C ASP A 76 -13.28 -39.71 2.40
N TYR A 77 -14.04 -40.09 1.38
CA TYR A 77 -14.71 -39.14 0.51
C TYR A 77 -15.65 -38.21 1.29
N ALA A 78 -16.28 -38.69 2.37
CA ALA A 78 -17.19 -37.88 3.16
C ALA A 78 -16.46 -36.69 3.80
N ALA A 79 -15.31 -36.95 4.44
CA ALA A 79 -14.50 -35.90 5.04
C ALA A 79 -14.00 -34.85 4.03
N ILE A 80 -13.64 -35.27 2.80
CA ILE A 80 -13.21 -34.34 1.74
C ILE A 80 -14.36 -33.44 1.30
N PHE A 81 -15.56 -34.01 1.11
CA PHE A 81 -16.73 -33.22 0.72
C PHE A 81 -17.13 -32.23 1.82
N GLU A 82 -17.05 -32.62 3.09
CA GLU A 82 -17.29 -31.69 4.20
C GLU A 82 -16.31 -30.50 4.21
N LEU A 83 -15.01 -30.75 3.96
CA LEU A 83 -14.01 -29.69 3.84
C LEU A 83 -14.26 -28.81 2.60
N TYR A 84 -14.71 -29.40 1.50
CA TYR A 84 -15.08 -28.64 0.30
C TYR A 84 -16.26 -27.71 0.57
N ASP A 85 -17.32 -28.21 1.21
CA ASP A 85 -18.49 -27.43 1.61
C ASP A 85 -18.13 -26.33 2.62
N GLU A 86 -17.12 -26.56 3.46
CA GLU A 86 -16.57 -25.54 4.36
C GLU A 86 -15.81 -24.44 3.60
N VAL A 87 -15.00 -24.80 2.61
CA VAL A 87 -14.31 -23.84 1.72
C VAL A 87 -15.34 -23.00 0.95
N GLU A 88 -16.38 -23.61 0.41
CA GLU A 88 -17.44 -22.91 -0.32
C GLU A 88 -18.16 -21.89 0.58
N ARG A 89 -18.57 -22.31 1.79
CA ARG A 89 -19.18 -21.39 2.76
C ARG A 89 -18.25 -20.25 3.16
N ALA A 90 -16.96 -20.52 3.37
CA ALA A 90 -15.99 -19.48 3.69
C ALA A 90 -15.82 -18.47 2.55
N HIS A 91 -15.88 -18.93 1.29
CA HIS A 91 -15.86 -18.05 0.13
C HIS A 91 -17.11 -17.20 0.00
N ASP A 92 -18.29 -17.77 0.19
CA ASP A 92 -19.55 -17.05 0.14
C ASP A 92 -19.60 -15.96 1.24
N GLU A 93 -19.20 -16.31 2.46
CA GLU A 93 -19.06 -15.36 3.57
C GLU A 93 -18.06 -14.25 3.21
N LEU A 94 -16.89 -14.59 2.68
CA LEU A 94 -15.89 -13.60 2.28
C LEU A 94 -16.44 -12.66 1.19
N GLY A 95 -17.11 -13.21 0.18
CA GLY A 95 -17.68 -12.44 -0.93
C GLY A 95 -18.70 -11.39 -0.47
N VAL A 96 -19.61 -11.76 0.43
CA VAL A 96 -20.58 -10.80 1.02
C VAL A 96 -19.86 -9.66 1.74
N ASN A 97 -18.80 -9.96 2.48
CA ASN A 97 -18.05 -8.94 3.22
C ASN A 97 -17.20 -8.04 2.32
N GLU A 98 -16.68 -8.56 1.22
CA GLU A 98 -15.97 -7.75 0.21
C GLU A 98 -16.96 -6.77 -0.45
N GLU A 99 -18.15 -7.23 -0.83
CA GLU A 99 -19.16 -6.35 -1.41
C GLU A 99 -19.66 -5.27 -0.42
N ASP A 100 -19.86 -5.63 0.85
CA ASP A 100 -20.22 -4.67 1.90
C ASP A 100 -19.11 -3.65 2.18
N TYR A 101 -17.84 -4.05 2.08
CA TYR A 101 -16.69 -3.14 2.19
C TYR A 101 -16.66 -2.17 1.00
N ASP A 102 -16.78 -2.68 -0.23
CA ASP A 102 -16.76 -1.86 -1.45
C ASP A 102 -17.91 -0.84 -1.51
N GLN A 103 -19.08 -1.20 -0.97
CA GLN A 103 -20.20 -0.27 -0.87
C GLN A 103 -19.91 0.87 0.13
N GLU A 104 -19.29 0.57 1.26
CA GLU A 104 -18.93 1.61 2.24
C GLU A 104 -17.76 2.47 1.78
N GLU A 105 -16.76 1.89 1.11
CA GLU A 105 -15.64 2.64 0.55
C GLU A 105 -16.14 3.67 -0.47
N ARG A 106 -17.04 3.27 -1.37
CA ARG A 106 -17.70 4.19 -2.31
C ARG A 106 -18.49 5.30 -1.63
N ARG A 107 -19.12 5.03 -0.47
CA ARG A 107 -19.84 6.07 0.28
C ARG A 107 -18.87 7.07 0.90
N TYR A 108 -17.79 6.58 1.48
CA TYR A 108 -16.72 7.41 2.03
C TYR A 108 -16.08 8.28 0.94
N ASP A 109 -15.75 7.72 -0.23
CA ASP A 109 -15.15 8.48 -1.34
C ASP A 109 -16.04 9.67 -1.78
N VAL A 110 -17.36 9.45 -1.80
CA VAL A 110 -18.32 10.53 -2.12
C VAL A 110 -18.34 11.59 -1.03
N LEU A 111 -18.30 11.19 0.25
CA LEU A 111 -18.26 12.14 1.38
C LEU A 111 -16.96 12.94 1.39
N GLU A 112 -15.81 12.29 1.18
CA GLU A 112 -14.50 12.93 1.11
C GLU A 112 -14.45 13.94 -0.03
N LEU A 113 -14.93 13.56 -1.23
CA LEU A 113 -15.00 14.46 -2.37
C LEU A 113 -15.91 15.67 -2.10
N GLN A 114 -17.07 15.45 -1.48
CA GLN A 114 -17.99 16.54 -1.11
C GLN A 114 -17.35 17.51 -0.12
N TRP A 115 -16.67 16.98 0.90
CA TRP A 115 -15.95 17.78 1.88
C TRP A 115 -14.83 18.61 1.24
N THR A 116 -13.96 18.01 0.43
CA THR A 116 -12.88 18.74 -0.27
C THR A 116 -13.43 19.79 -1.23
N LYS A 117 -14.53 19.50 -1.91
CA LYS A 117 -15.18 20.49 -2.77
C LYS A 117 -15.70 21.68 -1.96
N ASN A 118 -16.39 21.42 -0.85
CA ASN A 118 -16.92 22.48 0.01
C ASN A 118 -15.80 23.35 0.59
N GLU A 119 -14.66 22.76 0.95
CA GLU A 119 -13.47 23.51 1.38
C GLU A 119 -13.01 24.49 0.29
N GLY A 120 -12.94 24.02 -0.96
CA GLY A 120 -12.63 24.86 -2.11
C GLY A 120 -13.65 25.98 -2.34
N ASP A 121 -14.94 25.68 -2.21
CA ASP A 121 -16.03 26.65 -2.37
C ASP A 121 -15.97 27.73 -1.27
N ILE A 122 -15.69 27.37 -0.01
CA ILE A 122 -15.53 28.34 1.10
C ILE A 122 -14.35 29.28 0.86
N ILE A 123 -13.20 28.73 0.46
CA ILE A 123 -12.00 29.54 0.16
C ILE A 123 -12.26 30.44 -1.05
N GLY A 124 -12.93 29.92 -2.08
CA GLY A 124 -13.31 30.68 -3.28
C GLY A 124 -14.21 31.86 -2.95
N ASN A 125 -15.31 31.61 -2.22
CA ASN A 125 -16.24 32.65 -1.78
C ASN A 125 -15.52 33.71 -0.93
N LEU A 126 -14.70 33.29 0.03
CA LEU A 126 -13.93 34.22 0.87
C LEU A 126 -12.99 35.11 0.05
N ILE A 127 -12.35 34.58 -1.00
CA ILE A 127 -11.48 35.39 -1.88
C ILE A 127 -12.32 36.41 -2.66
N GLU A 128 -13.42 35.97 -3.28
CA GLU A 128 -14.33 36.84 -4.04
C GLU A 128 -14.88 37.98 -3.16
N ASP A 129 -15.26 37.67 -1.93
CA ASP A 129 -15.77 38.61 -0.94
C ASP A 129 -14.73 39.66 -0.53
N ILE A 130 -13.49 39.23 -0.27
CA ILE A 130 -12.39 40.14 0.09
C ILE A 130 -12.07 41.07 -1.10
N GLU A 131 -12.15 40.57 -2.33
CA GLU A 131 -11.98 41.35 -3.56
C GLU A 131 -13.11 42.38 -3.75
N GLU A 132 -14.37 41.99 -3.53
CA GLU A 132 -15.53 42.89 -3.63
C GLU A 132 -15.44 44.03 -2.61
N LEU A 133 -15.03 43.72 -1.38
CA LEU A 133 -14.83 44.71 -0.32
C LEU A 133 -13.60 45.61 -0.54
N ARG A 134 -12.77 45.31 -1.55
CA ARG A 134 -11.48 45.99 -1.84
C ARG A 134 -10.58 46.07 -0.61
N ILE A 135 -10.61 45.03 0.22
CA ILE A 135 -9.77 44.95 1.43
C ILE A 135 -8.33 44.63 1.01
N VAL A 136 -8.14 43.81 -0.03
CA VAL A 136 -6.81 43.68 -0.64
C VAL A 136 -6.45 45.03 -1.23
N PRO A 137 -5.34 45.67 -0.79
CA PRO A 137 -4.82 46.84 -1.47
C PRO A 137 -4.72 46.49 -2.94
N ALA A 138 -5.29 47.31 -3.83
CA ALA A 138 -5.10 47.15 -5.25
C ALA A 138 -3.61 46.84 -5.45
N ARG A 139 -3.28 45.72 -6.10
CA ARG A 139 -1.90 45.46 -6.53
C ARG A 139 -1.55 46.64 -7.43
N GLU A 140 -1.00 47.69 -6.84
CA GLU A 140 -0.63 48.92 -7.53
C GLU A 140 0.52 48.53 -8.42
N ASN A 141 0.18 48.10 -9.63
CA ASN A 141 1.10 47.84 -10.73
C ASN A 141 2.43 47.27 -10.22
N GLU A 142 2.41 46.03 -9.70
CA GLU A 142 3.61 45.21 -9.86
C GLU A 142 3.85 45.23 -11.37
N VAL A 143 4.81 46.06 -11.78
CA VAL A 143 5.35 46.13 -13.12
C VAL A 143 5.62 44.68 -13.45
N GLU A 144 4.75 44.11 -14.30
CA GLU A 144 4.88 42.73 -14.78
C GLU A 144 6.35 42.61 -15.18
N PRO A 145 7.17 41.90 -14.40
CA PRO A 145 8.60 41.89 -14.64
C PRO A 145 8.75 41.39 -16.06
N ASP A 146 9.39 42.20 -16.92
CA ASP A 146 9.54 41.95 -18.35
C ASP A 146 9.67 40.43 -18.56
N PRO A 147 8.81 39.80 -19.37
CA PRO A 147 8.72 38.36 -19.47
C PRO A 147 10.13 37.83 -19.74
N GLN A 148 10.79 37.34 -18.70
CA GLN A 148 12.10 36.77 -18.87
C GLN A 148 11.89 35.61 -19.84
N PRO A 149 12.66 35.57 -20.94
CA PRO A 149 12.49 34.54 -21.96
C PRO A 149 12.52 33.21 -21.23
N ALA A 150 11.42 32.45 -21.32
CA ALA A 150 11.19 31.23 -20.57
C ALA A 150 12.47 30.42 -20.47
N THR A 151 13.21 30.59 -19.37
CA THR A 151 14.29 29.70 -19.01
C THR A 151 13.56 28.40 -18.81
N SER A 152 13.79 27.49 -19.75
CA SER A 152 13.19 26.16 -19.71
C SER A 152 13.40 25.62 -18.32
N PRO A 153 12.39 25.01 -17.67
CA PRO A 153 12.56 24.42 -16.35
C PRO A 153 13.78 23.51 -16.44
N ASP A 154 14.85 23.92 -15.76
CA ASP A 154 16.13 23.23 -15.78
C ASP A 154 15.90 21.92 -15.01
N PHE A 155 15.44 20.89 -15.71
CA PHE A 155 15.23 19.52 -15.22
C PHE A 155 16.56 18.82 -14.89
N LEU A 156 17.64 19.57 -14.62
CA LEU A 156 19.01 19.06 -14.49
C LEU A 156 19.67 19.31 -13.13
N SER A 157 18.92 19.59 -12.06
CA SER A 157 19.46 19.53 -10.70
C SER A 157 18.60 18.70 -9.75
N THR A 158 18.43 17.42 -10.09
CA THR A 158 18.51 16.39 -9.04
C THR A 158 19.99 16.21 -8.69
N GLU A 159 20.51 17.06 -7.80
CA GLU A 159 21.70 16.66 -7.05
C GLU A 159 21.33 15.40 -6.25
N PRO A 160 22.06 14.28 -6.40
CA PRO A 160 21.84 13.11 -5.59
C PRO A 160 22.36 13.39 -4.17
N VAL A 161 21.49 13.91 -3.30
CA VAL A 161 21.72 13.95 -1.85
C VAL A 161 21.47 12.54 -1.29
N PHE A 162 22.29 11.59 -1.71
CA PHE A 162 22.50 10.36 -0.97
C PHE A 162 24.01 10.21 -0.80
N PRO A 163 24.55 10.36 0.42
CA PRO A 163 25.95 10.04 0.68
C PRO A 163 26.15 8.57 0.34
N VAL A 164 27.01 8.31 -0.63
CA VAL A 164 27.53 6.97 -0.92
C VAL A 164 28.25 6.51 0.36
N PRO A 165 27.80 5.45 1.05
CA PRO A 165 28.60 4.88 2.12
C PRO A 165 29.88 4.30 1.50
N ASP A 166 31.02 4.76 1.99
CA ASP A 166 32.34 4.28 1.61
C ASP A 166 32.38 2.75 1.68
N SER A 167 32.48 2.12 0.51
CA SER A 167 32.82 0.71 0.40
C SER A 167 34.29 0.54 0.81
N PRO A 168 34.62 -0.25 1.85
CA PRO A 168 36.01 -0.54 2.18
C PRO A 168 36.64 -1.42 1.08
N PRO A 169 37.95 -1.29 0.85
CA PRO A 169 38.65 -2.00 -0.20
C PRO A 169 38.68 -3.51 0.07
N SER A 170 38.16 -4.25 -0.90
CA SER A 170 38.34 -5.69 -1.07
C SER A 170 39.81 -6.08 -1.04
N ALA A 171 40.27 -6.61 0.09
CA ALA A 171 41.53 -7.34 0.21
C ALA A 171 41.23 -8.83 0.37
N ALA A 172 41.66 -9.61 -0.62
CA ALA A 172 41.70 -11.06 -0.57
C ALA A 172 42.72 -11.55 0.48
N THR A 173 42.39 -12.60 1.25
CA THR A 173 43.18 -13.86 1.40
C THR A 173 42.49 -14.84 2.39
N PRO A 174 42.85 -16.14 2.37
CA PRO A 174 41.96 -17.28 2.65
C PRO A 174 42.13 -17.86 4.08
N GLU A 175 41.37 -18.94 4.33
CA GLU A 175 41.76 -20.05 5.22
C GLU A 175 41.75 -19.76 6.73
N ILE A 176 40.69 -20.20 7.41
CA ILE A 176 40.74 -20.93 8.70
C ILE A 176 39.48 -21.80 8.77
N GLN A 177 39.66 -23.08 8.47
CA GLN A 177 38.87 -24.14 9.09
C GLN A 177 39.36 -24.31 10.53
N GLN A 178 38.47 -24.79 11.39
CA GLN A 178 38.70 -25.26 12.77
C GLN A 178 38.62 -24.17 13.86
N GLU A 179 37.44 -24.04 14.45
CA GLU A 179 37.26 -24.26 15.90
C GLU A 179 35.76 -24.39 16.19
N LEU A 180 35.27 -25.62 16.10
CA LEU A 180 33.92 -26.00 16.49
C LEU A 180 34.05 -27.04 17.61
N VAL A 181 34.52 -26.60 18.77
CA VAL A 181 34.52 -27.41 19.99
C VAL A 181 34.24 -26.53 21.21
N SER A 182 33.19 -26.93 21.92
CA SER A 182 32.88 -26.66 23.33
C SER A 182 32.57 -25.22 23.77
N TYR A 183 31.28 -24.91 23.88
CA TYR A 183 30.81 -24.22 25.08
C TYR A 183 29.82 -25.09 25.84
N SER A 184 30.37 -25.66 26.91
CA SER A 184 29.69 -26.40 27.96
C SER A 184 28.87 -25.43 28.79
N LEU A 185 27.57 -25.68 28.82
CA LEU A 185 26.64 -25.27 29.86
C LEU A 185 27.27 -25.47 31.25
N LYS A 186 27.38 -24.42 32.07
CA LYS A 186 27.35 -24.49 33.55
C LYS A 186 27.23 -23.12 34.22
N ASP A 187 26.20 -23.08 35.06
CA ASP A 187 26.09 -22.48 36.39
C ASP A 187 25.95 -20.95 36.55
N ALA A 188 24.80 -20.64 37.15
CA ALA A 188 24.36 -19.37 37.67
C ALA A 188 25.19 -18.87 38.87
N HIS A 189 25.25 -17.55 39.05
CA HIS A 189 25.06 -16.90 40.36
C HIS A 189 24.65 -15.41 40.21
N PRO A 190 23.93 -14.83 41.20
CA PRO A 190 23.33 -13.50 41.14
C PRO A 190 24.07 -12.43 41.98
N GLY A 191 23.71 -11.16 41.76
CA GLY A 191 24.12 -9.97 42.55
C GLY A 191 25.08 -9.07 41.78
N THR A 192 25.07 -7.73 41.86
CA THR A 192 24.66 -6.84 42.94
C THR A 192 24.50 -5.42 42.36
N ALA A 193 23.57 -4.64 42.88
CA ALA A 193 23.44 -3.21 42.59
C ALA A 193 24.58 -2.41 43.23
N GLU A 194 25.12 -1.43 42.52
CA GLU A 194 25.91 -0.37 43.11
C GLU A 194 25.67 0.98 42.41
N THR A 195 25.70 1.99 43.25
CA THR A 195 25.22 3.36 43.12
C THR A 195 26.28 4.35 42.62
N ALA A 196 25.78 5.45 42.05
CA ALA A 196 26.33 6.83 42.08
C ALA A 196 27.62 7.15 41.30
N SER A 197 27.57 8.21 40.47
CA SER A 197 28.40 9.42 40.67
C SER A 197 28.02 10.56 39.71
N GLU A 198 27.91 11.76 40.28
CA GLU A 198 28.51 13.05 39.84
C GLU A 198 28.57 13.34 38.31
N GLY A 199 28.00 14.43 37.77
CA GLY A 199 28.07 15.81 38.23
C GLY A 199 29.25 16.56 37.59
N HIS A 200 29.06 17.26 36.46
CA HIS A 200 29.83 18.48 36.18
C HIS A 200 29.17 19.43 35.15
N PRO A 201 29.29 20.77 35.33
CA PRO A 201 28.60 21.79 34.56
C PRO A 201 29.51 22.58 33.60
N GLY A 202 28.87 23.34 32.71
CA GLY A 202 29.45 24.52 32.05
C GLY A 202 29.83 24.29 30.59
N ASP A 203 29.27 25.08 29.68
CA ASP A 203 29.99 26.28 29.22
C ASP A 203 29.06 27.21 28.44
N GLN A 204 29.18 28.50 28.74
CA GLN A 204 28.52 29.61 28.06
C GLN A 204 29.40 30.07 26.91
N THR A 205 28.84 30.29 25.74
CA THR A 205 29.42 31.25 24.78
C THR A 205 28.31 32.13 24.22
N ASP A 206 28.56 33.42 24.42
CA ASP A 206 27.75 34.59 24.11
C ASP A 206 27.92 34.99 22.62
N PRO A 207 27.24 36.05 22.13
CA PRO A 207 26.74 36.18 20.77
C PRO A 207 27.62 37.13 19.93
N GLU A 208 27.28 37.25 18.65
CA GLU A 208 27.32 38.49 17.84
C GLU A 208 27.37 38.11 16.35
N ASP A 209 26.31 38.40 15.61
CA ASP A 209 26.40 39.05 14.29
C ASP A 209 25.00 39.48 13.81
N GLU A 210 24.53 40.66 14.25
CA GLU A 210 23.41 41.36 13.61
C GLU A 210 23.97 42.36 12.59
N SER A 211 23.98 41.96 11.32
CA SER A 211 24.24 42.87 10.21
C SER A 211 23.09 42.89 9.20
N SER A 212 22.30 43.97 9.31
CA SER A 212 21.71 44.72 8.20
C SER A 212 20.84 43.95 7.20
N ALA A 213 19.56 43.78 7.54
CA ALA A 213 18.51 43.48 6.55
C ALA A 213 17.49 44.63 6.50
N VAL A 214 17.37 45.22 5.31
CA VAL A 214 16.32 46.16 4.92
C VAL A 214 14.95 45.57 5.28
N PRO A 215 14.00 46.35 5.86
CA PRO A 215 12.69 45.82 6.22
C PRO A 215 11.90 45.49 4.96
N ALA A 216 12.03 44.24 4.51
CA ALA A 216 11.09 43.66 3.56
C ALA A 216 9.71 43.70 4.21
N ASP A 217 8.76 44.32 3.51
CA ASP A 217 7.38 44.49 3.94
C ASP A 217 6.84 43.17 4.53
N PRO A 218 6.58 43.11 5.85
CA PRO A 218 6.20 41.87 6.53
C PRO A 218 4.86 41.33 6.00
N SER A 219 4.06 42.16 5.33
CA SER A 219 2.80 41.75 4.70
C SER A 219 3.01 40.83 3.50
N ALA A 220 4.06 41.05 2.70
CA ALA A 220 4.33 40.24 1.50
C ALA A 220 4.80 38.82 1.87
N LYS A 221 5.60 38.70 2.93
CA LYS A 221 6.07 37.39 3.44
C LYS A 221 4.92 36.56 4.01
N HIS A 222 3.99 37.18 4.74
CA HIS A 222 2.87 36.46 5.35
C HIS A 222 1.87 35.94 4.30
N LYS A 223 1.62 36.70 3.22
CA LYS A 223 0.76 36.25 2.13
C LYS A 223 1.39 35.13 1.30
N HIS A 224 2.69 35.21 1.05
CA HIS A 224 3.41 34.14 0.37
C HIS A 224 3.42 32.85 1.19
N GLN A 225 3.59 32.94 2.52
CA GLN A 225 3.49 31.78 3.42
C GLN A 225 2.09 31.16 3.45
N LEU A 226 1.03 31.97 3.44
CA LEU A 226 -0.36 31.47 3.33
C LEU A 226 -0.59 30.75 1.99
N TRP A 227 -0.13 31.33 0.89
CA TRP A 227 -0.25 30.70 -0.44
C TRP A 227 0.59 29.43 -0.57
N GLU A 228 1.81 29.40 -0.01
CA GLU A 228 2.64 28.18 0.02
C GLU A 228 2.07 27.09 0.92
N ALA A 229 1.39 27.45 2.01
CA ALA A 229 0.71 26.49 2.88
C ALA A 229 -0.54 25.86 2.22
N VAL A 230 -1.24 26.61 1.37
CA VAL A 230 -2.45 26.13 0.67
C VAL A 230 -2.13 25.44 -0.67
N ARG A 231 -0.99 25.75 -1.29
CA ARG A 231 -0.57 25.21 -2.61
C ARG A 231 -0.57 23.67 -2.69
N PRO A 232 -0.05 22.90 -1.71
CA PRO A 232 -0.07 21.43 -1.76
C PRO A 232 -1.48 20.84 -1.83
N HIS A 233 -2.48 21.51 -1.23
CA HIS A 233 -3.87 21.07 -1.24
C HIS A 233 -4.58 21.39 -2.58
N MET A 234 -4.15 22.45 -3.27
CA MET A 234 -4.67 22.81 -4.60
C MET A 234 -4.11 21.94 -5.73
N ASP A 235 -2.87 21.46 -5.60
CA ASP A 235 -2.27 20.60 -6.63
C ASP A 235 -2.86 19.17 -6.62
N ILE A 236 -3.37 18.70 -5.47
CA ILE A 236 -4.16 17.44 -5.37
C ILE A 236 -5.45 17.52 -6.23
N LEU A 237 -6.03 18.71 -6.42
CA LEU A 237 -7.19 18.92 -7.28
C LEU A 237 -6.85 18.97 -8.78
N LYS A 238 -5.57 19.20 -9.16
CA LYS A 238 -5.14 19.27 -10.57
C LYS A 238 -4.49 18.00 -11.09
N ASP A 239 -3.90 17.17 -10.22
CA ASP A 239 -3.28 15.88 -10.59
C ASP A 239 -4.23 14.68 -10.51
N THR A 240 -5.53 14.87 -10.29
CA THR A 240 -6.56 13.85 -10.61
C THR A 240 -6.81 13.73 -12.11
N ARG A 241 -5.74 13.75 -12.92
CA ARG A 241 -5.74 13.04 -14.20
C ARG A 241 -5.62 11.56 -13.89
N ALA A 242 -6.78 10.94 -13.69
CA ALA A 242 -7.09 9.55 -14.01
C ALA A 242 -5.86 8.65 -14.16
N ASP A 243 -5.34 8.15 -13.04
CA ASP A 243 -4.70 6.85 -13.09
C ASP A 243 -5.85 5.84 -13.30
N ASP A 244 -5.85 5.21 -14.47
CA ASP A 244 -6.90 4.36 -15.01
C ASP A 244 -7.05 3.07 -14.16
N GLY A 245 -7.67 3.22 -12.99
CA GLY A 245 -8.39 2.14 -12.32
C GLY A 245 -9.56 1.73 -13.20
N ARG A 246 -9.42 0.61 -13.89
CA ARG A 246 -10.37 0.06 -14.87
C ARG A 246 -11.82 0.17 -14.39
N ARG A 247 -12.64 0.89 -15.14
CA ARG A 247 -14.10 0.99 -14.90
C ARG A 247 -14.77 -0.37 -15.10
N ALA A 248 -15.74 -0.69 -14.24
CA ALA A 248 -16.61 -1.87 -14.34
C ALA A 248 -17.47 -1.95 -15.64
N SER A 249 -17.33 -0.97 -16.55
CA SER A 249 -17.99 -0.92 -17.86
C SER A 249 -17.04 -1.18 -19.04
N GLU A 250 -15.76 -1.49 -18.80
CA GLU A 250 -14.87 -1.96 -19.89
C GLU A 250 -15.36 -3.31 -20.42
N PRO A 251 -15.65 -3.45 -21.73
CA PRO A 251 -16.05 -4.73 -22.31
C PRO A 251 -14.89 -5.73 -22.13
N ILE A 252 -15.22 -6.92 -21.62
CA ILE A 252 -14.31 -8.07 -21.46
C ILE A 252 -13.30 -8.08 -22.62
N ARG A 253 -12.03 -7.76 -22.33
CA ARG A 253 -10.93 -7.98 -23.27
C ARG A 253 -11.03 -9.44 -23.66
N ARG A 254 -11.42 -9.70 -24.91
CA ARG A 254 -11.49 -11.04 -25.49
C ARG A 254 -10.22 -11.76 -25.10
N GLN A 255 -10.37 -12.89 -24.40
CA GLN A 255 -9.24 -13.73 -24.04
C GLN A 255 -8.36 -13.94 -25.28
N PRO A 256 -7.02 -13.95 -25.12
CA PRO A 256 -6.13 -14.20 -26.23
C PRO A 256 -6.55 -15.52 -26.89
N ARG A 257 -6.72 -15.49 -28.22
CA ARG A 257 -7.30 -16.54 -29.09
C ARG A 257 -6.65 -17.94 -29.00
N PHE A 258 -5.70 -18.17 -28.11
CA PHE A 258 -4.87 -19.37 -28.06
C PHE A 258 -5.56 -20.61 -27.48
N LEU A 259 -6.77 -20.48 -26.93
CA LEU A 259 -7.59 -21.63 -26.54
C LEU A 259 -8.56 -22.10 -27.64
N GLN A 260 -8.54 -21.50 -28.84
CA GLN A 260 -9.30 -22.03 -29.97
C GLN A 260 -8.48 -23.09 -30.71
N PRO A 261 -8.90 -24.38 -30.71
CA PRO A 261 -8.23 -25.40 -31.49
C PRO A 261 -8.28 -25.02 -32.98
N PRO A 262 -7.18 -25.17 -33.73
CA PRO A 262 -6.97 -24.51 -35.02
C PRO A 262 -7.91 -24.93 -36.17
N ASN A 263 -8.91 -25.79 -35.95
CA ASN A 263 -9.77 -26.32 -37.01
C ASN A 263 -11.27 -26.41 -36.69
N SER A 264 -11.78 -25.77 -35.62
CA SER A 264 -13.22 -25.81 -35.32
C SER A 264 -14.00 -24.72 -36.09
N LYS A 265 -14.34 -24.99 -37.36
CA LYS A 265 -15.31 -24.19 -38.12
C LYS A 265 -16.74 -24.53 -37.65
N GLY A 266 -17.10 -24.13 -36.43
CA GLY A 266 -18.47 -24.24 -35.93
C GLY A 266 -18.58 -24.00 -34.42
N PRO A 267 -19.72 -23.49 -33.93
CA PRO A 267 -19.96 -23.37 -32.49
C PRO A 267 -19.90 -24.77 -31.85
N MET A 268 -18.93 -24.95 -30.97
CA MET A 268 -18.69 -26.19 -30.26
C MET A 268 -19.96 -26.56 -29.48
N ARG A 269 -20.66 -27.63 -29.91
CA ARG A 269 -21.87 -28.07 -29.22
C ARG A 269 -21.47 -28.58 -27.83
N ARG A 270 -22.18 -28.11 -26.80
CA ARG A 270 -22.02 -28.60 -25.42
C ARG A 270 -22.26 -30.12 -25.41
N PRO A 271 -21.33 -30.95 -24.88
CA PRO A 271 -21.54 -32.39 -24.79
C PRO A 271 -22.77 -32.67 -23.94
N LYS A 272 -23.63 -33.58 -24.39
CA LYS A 272 -24.92 -33.91 -23.71
C LYS A 272 -24.86 -35.25 -22.99
N SER A 273 -23.80 -36.02 -23.16
CA SER A 273 -23.64 -37.34 -22.56
C SER A 273 -22.20 -37.61 -22.10
N VAL A 274 -22.05 -38.56 -21.16
CA VAL A 274 -20.74 -39.04 -20.68
C VAL A 274 -19.96 -39.72 -21.82
N SER A 275 -20.65 -40.33 -22.78
CA SER A 275 -20.03 -40.89 -23.99
C SER A 275 -19.49 -39.79 -24.92
N ASP A 276 -20.14 -38.61 -24.98
CA ASP A 276 -19.59 -37.46 -25.71
C ASP A 276 -18.32 -36.92 -25.02
N LEU A 277 -18.26 -36.97 -23.69
CA LEU A 277 -17.06 -36.61 -22.92
C LEU A 277 -15.90 -37.60 -23.15
N ALA A 278 -16.19 -38.90 -23.27
CA ALA A 278 -15.18 -39.91 -23.58
C ALA A 278 -14.56 -39.75 -24.98
N GLY A 279 -15.33 -39.26 -25.95
CA GLY A 279 -14.82 -38.87 -27.27
C GLY A 279 -14.08 -37.52 -27.28
N MET A 280 -14.26 -36.72 -26.24
CA MET A 280 -13.53 -35.48 -25.97
C MET A 280 -12.34 -35.75 -25.04
N GLU A 281 -11.66 -36.89 -25.16
CA GLU A 281 -10.31 -37.01 -24.60
C GLU A 281 -9.51 -35.82 -25.13
N PRO A 282 -9.12 -34.88 -24.27
CA PRO A 282 -8.39 -33.72 -24.73
C PRO A 282 -7.10 -34.26 -25.34
N ARG A 283 -7.00 -34.15 -26.67
CA ARG A 283 -5.80 -34.43 -27.43
C ARG A 283 -4.79 -33.34 -27.08
N TRP A 284 -4.24 -33.42 -25.88
CA TRP A 284 -3.06 -32.68 -25.46
C TRP A 284 -1.86 -33.27 -26.18
N GLN A 285 -1.83 -33.10 -27.51
CA GLN A 285 -0.62 -33.34 -28.27
C GLN A 285 0.39 -32.31 -27.73
N ASN A 286 1.29 -32.77 -26.86
CA ASN A 286 2.14 -32.01 -25.94
C ASN A 286 1.49 -31.52 -24.62
N VAL A 287 1.05 -32.44 -23.76
CA VAL A 287 0.89 -32.17 -22.32
C VAL A 287 2.12 -31.43 -21.76
N ARG A 288 3.32 -31.87 -22.15
CA ARG A 288 4.61 -31.28 -21.75
C ARG A 288 4.74 -29.80 -22.10
N SER A 289 4.33 -29.37 -23.30
CA SER A 289 4.43 -27.96 -23.70
C SER A 289 3.40 -27.11 -22.96
N HIS A 290 2.20 -27.66 -22.74
CA HIS A 290 1.14 -26.98 -22.00
C HIS A 290 1.51 -26.77 -20.53
N VAL A 291 2.04 -27.80 -19.86
CA VAL A 291 2.48 -27.69 -18.46
C VAL A 291 3.68 -26.74 -18.35
N SER A 292 4.68 -26.87 -19.25
CA SER A 292 5.82 -25.94 -19.30
C SER A 292 5.39 -24.49 -19.48
N GLN A 293 4.44 -24.24 -20.39
CA GLN A 293 3.89 -22.90 -20.63
C GLN A 293 3.12 -22.38 -19.40
N TRP A 294 2.27 -23.21 -18.81
CA TRP A 294 1.51 -22.85 -17.61
C TRP A 294 2.43 -22.51 -16.43
N ILE A 295 3.54 -23.24 -16.22
CA ILE A 295 4.56 -22.91 -15.21
C ILE A 295 5.17 -21.53 -15.49
N MET A 296 5.54 -21.27 -16.75
CA MET A 296 6.13 -19.98 -17.15
C MET A 296 5.16 -18.80 -17.00
N ASP A 297 3.86 -19.04 -17.13
CA ASP A 297 2.79 -18.06 -16.94
C ASP A 297 2.46 -17.84 -15.45
N SER A 298 2.62 -18.89 -14.63
CA SER A 298 2.35 -18.88 -13.18
C SER A 298 3.45 -18.18 -12.35
N LEU A 299 4.70 -18.19 -12.84
CA LEU A 299 5.81 -17.43 -12.26
C LEU A 299 5.56 -15.93 -12.47
N LYS A 300 4.96 -15.26 -11.48
CA LYS A 300 4.61 -13.83 -11.55
C LYS A 300 5.87 -12.95 -11.53
N GLY A 301 6.16 -12.29 -12.64
CA GLY A 301 7.02 -11.10 -12.73
C GLY A 301 8.55 -11.30 -12.66
N SER A 302 9.08 -12.32 -11.98
CA SER A 302 10.53 -12.50 -11.87
C SER A 302 11.14 -13.05 -13.17
N LEU A 303 11.79 -12.16 -13.94
CA LEU A 303 12.57 -12.52 -15.14
C LEU A 303 13.64 -13.60 -14.84
N LEU A 304 14.23 -13.56 -13.65
CA LEU A 304 15.26 -14.51 -13.23
C LEU A 304 14.68 -15.92 -13.02
N GLN A 305 13.56 -16.04 -12.31
CA GLN A 305 12.89 -17.33 -12.09
C GLN A 305 12.42 -17.93 -13.42
N LYS A 306 11.89 -17.10 -14.32
CA LYS A 306 11.53 -17.53 -15.68
C LYS A 306 12.75 -17.99 -16.48
N ALA A 307 13.88 -17.31 -16.38
CA ALA A 307 15.11 -17.68 -17.08
C ALA A 307 15.67 -19.03 -16.57
N LEU A 308 15.65 -19.25 -15.25
CA LEU A 308 16.07 -20.51 -14.63
C LEU A 308 15.16 -21.67 -15.02
N ALA A 309 13.84 -21.50 -14.89
CA ALA A 309 12.87 -22.51 -15.31
C ALA A 309 13.02 -22.84 -16.80
N LYS A 310 13.21 -21.82 -17.65
CA LYS A 310 13.44 -22.01 -19.09
C LYS A 310 14.75 -22.71 -19.40
N ALA A 311 15.81 -22.48 -18.63
CA ALA A 311 17.09 -23.16 -18.81
C ALA A 311 16.99 -24.65 -18.44
N GLN A 312 16.24 -24.97 -17.38
CA GLN A 312 16.02 -26.35 -16.94
C GLN A 312 15.08 -27.12 -17.88
N LEU A 313 14.05 -26.47 -18.42
CA LEU A 313 13.03 -27.12 -19.27
C LEU A 313 13.45 -27.28 -20.75
N ARG A 314 14.58 -26.73 -21.18
CA ARG A 314 15.01 -26.64 -22.59
C ARG A 314 15.66 -27.89 -23.20
N VAL A 315 15.77 -28.98 -22.45
CA VAL A 315 16.35 -30.21 -22.98
C VAL A 315 15.26 -30.98 -23.73
N ASP A 316 15.16 -30.71 -25.03
CA ASP A 316 14.12 -31.23 -25.93
C ASP A 316 14.17 -32.77 -26.09
N ASP A 317 15.29 -33.40 -25.73
CA ASP A 317 15.52 -34.85 -25.84
C ASP A 317 15.26 -35.63 -24.53
N LEU A 318 14.80 -34.97 -23.46
CA LEU A 318 14.41 -35.69 -22.23
C LEU A 318 13.22 -36.60 -22.51
N ASP A 319 13.30 -37.85 -22.05
CA ASP A 319 12.14 -38.72 -22.04
C ASP A 319 11.06 -38.14 -21.11
N GLU A 320 9.82 -38.58 -21.29
CA GLU A 320 8.70 -38.04 -20.51
C GLU A 320 8.85 -38.31 -19.01
N LYS A 321 9.52 -39.41 -18.65
CA LYS A 321 9.70 -39.85 -17.27
C LYS A 321 10.73 -38.98 -16.53
N ASP A 322 11.88 -38.76 -17.13
CA ASP A 322 12.97 -37.90 -16.67
C ASP A 322 12.51 -36.45 -16.60
N TRP A 323 11.66 -36.00 -17.53
CA TRP A 323 11.04 -34.68 -17.45
C TRP A 323 10.14 -34.55 -16.22
N TRP A 324 9.30 -35.55 -15.94
CA TRP A 324 8.47 -35.57 -14.73
C TRP A 324 9.29 -35.66 -13.44
N ASP A 325 10.39 -36.42 -13.44
CA ASP A 325 11.26 -36.55 -12.27
C ASP A 325 12.06 -35.25 -12.02
N GLN A 326 12.49 -34.53 -13.06
CA GLN A 326 13.03 -33.18 -12.91
C GLN A 326 12.00 -32.17 -12.41
N LEU A 327 10.76 -32.23 -12.94
CA LEU A 327 9.69 -31.37 -12.47
C LEU A 327 9.40 -31.61 -10.99
N LYS A 328 9.32 -32.88 -10.56
CA LYS A 328 9.16 -33.24 -9.15
C LYS A 328 10.31 -32.73 -8.31
N LEU A 329 11.55 -32.89 -8.77
CA LEU A 329 12.74 -32.44 -8.05
C LEU A 329 12.72 -30.92 -7.82
N VAL A 330 12.44 -30.13 -8.86
CA VAL A 330 12.37 -28.66 -8.76
C VAL A 330 11.21 -28.22 -7.86
N TRP A 331 10.08 -28.92 -7.88
CA TRP A 331 8.92 -28.54 -7.09
C TRP A 331 8.96 -29.04 -5.63
N SER A 332 9.65 -30.15 -5.38
CA SER A 332 9.89 -30.68 -4.03
C SER A 332 11.03 -29.94 -3.33
N THR A 333 11.89 -29.26 -4.09
CA THR A 333 12.96 -28.39 -3.56
C THR A 333 12.50 -26.95 -3.37
N ASP A 334 11.20 -26.69 -3.38
CA ASP A 334 10.64 -25.40 -2.97
C ASP A 334 10.85 -25.21 -1.45
N THR A 335 12.10 -24.88 -1.13
CA THR A 335 12.62 -24.37 0.14
C THR A 335 11.92 -23.07 0.56
N ALA A 336 10.99 -22.54 -0.24
CA ALA A 336 10.09 -21.47 0.17
C ALA A 336 9.06 -21.90 1.24
N ASN A 337 8.91 -23.20 1.52
CA ASN A 337 8.13 -23.72 2.65
C ASN A 337 8.99 -24.26 3.81
N GLU A 338 10.33 -24.24 3.69
CA GLU A 338 11.17 -24.21 4.90
C GLU A 338 11.09 -22.78 5.42
N GLU A 339 10.01 -22.54 6.18
CA GLU A 339 9.90 -21.38 7.06
C GLU A 339 11.27 -21.27 7.76
N PRO A 340 12.01 -20.16 7.59
CA PRO A 340 13.31 -20.01 8.25
C PRO A 340 13.03 -20.28 9.71
N ALA A 341 13.61 -21.36 10.25
CA ALA A 341 13.41 -21.78 11.63
C ALA A 341 13.50 -20.51 12.45
N ALA A 342 12.35 -20.07 12.98
CA ALA A 342 12.23 -18.76 13.58
C ALA A 342 13.33 -18.69 14.62
N SER A 343 14.38 -17.92 14.33
CA SER A 343 15.30 -17.51 15.36
C SER A 343 14.39 -16.80 16.33
N GLU A 344 14.21 -17.41 17.51
CA GLU A 344 13.59 -16.81 18.67
C GLU A 344 14.43 -15.55 19.00
N GLU A 345 14.25 -14.49 18.23
CA GLU A 345 14.55 -13.14 18.69
C GLU A 345 13.53 -12.90 19.79
N GLU A 346 13.97 -13.14 21.01
CA GLU A 346 13.32 -12.67 22.23
C GLU A 346 13.12 -11.17 22.08
N ASP A 347 11.95 -10.78 21.59
CA ASP A 347 11.45 -9.42 21.69
C ASP A 347 11.34 -9.10 23.18
N TYR A 348 12.38 -8.44 23.69
CA TYR A 348 12.43 -7.82 25.00
C TYR A 348 11.38 -6.69 25.01
N TYR A 349 10.12 -7.08 25.20
CA TYR A 349 9.04 -6.15 25.51
C TYR A 349 9.38 -5.47 26.83
N VAL A 350 9.93 -4.27 26.74
CA VAL A 350 9.97 -3.33 27.85
C VAL A 350 8.51 -3.03 28.18
N ASN A 351 8.00 -3.67 29.23
CA ASN A 351 6.78 -3.24 29.92
C ASN A 351 7.00 -1.80 30.38
N VAL A 352 6.54 -0.84 29.58
CA VAL A 352 6.33 0.52 30.06
C VAL A 352 5.08 0.43 30.93
N GLU A 353 5.29 0.19 32.22
CA GLU A 353 4.26 0.42 33.24
C GLU A 353 3.81 1.87 33.11
N SER A 354 2.62 2.06 32.55
CA SER A 354 1.94 3.34 32.58
C SER A 354 1.55 3.60 34.03
N GLU A 355 2.42 4.29 34.77
CA GLU A 355 2.06 4.89 36.05
C GLU A 355 0.83 5.78 35.83
N GLY A 356 -0.30 5.35 36.38
CA GLY A 356 -1.55 6.07 36.36
C GLY A 356 -1.40 7.39 37.11
N VAL A 357 -1.28 8.49 36.37
CA VAL A 357 -1.46 9.83 36.90
C VAL A 357 -2.93 9.99 37.28
N SER A 358 -3.24 9.78 38.56
CA SER A 358 -4.53 10.10 39.16
C SER A 358 -4.65 11.63 39.28
N VAL A 359 -5.46 12.25 38.44
CA VAL A 359 -5.82 13.67 38.57
C VAL A 359 -6.97 13.76 39.57
N ASP A 360 -6.68 14.28 40.75
CA ASP A 360 -7.66 14.63 41.78
C ASP A 360 -8.33 15.95 41.41
N TRP A 361 -9.64 15.91 41.15
CA TRP A 361 -10.48 17.07 40.94
C TRP A 361 -11.27 17.34 42.24
N SER A 362 -10.65 18.06 43.15
CA SER A 362 -11.28 18.56 44.39
C SER A 362 -11.29 20.08 44.44
#